data_AF-A0A815FRR3-F1
#
_entry.id   AF-A0A815FRR3-F1
#
_cell.length_a   1.000
_cell.length_b   1.000
_cell.length_c   1.000
_cell.angle_alpha   90.00
_cell.angle_beta   90.00
_cell.angle_gamma   90.00
#
_symmetry.space_group_name_H-M   'P 1'
#
loop_
_entity.id
_entity.type
_entity.pdbx_description
1 polymer ?
#
loop_
_entity_poly.entity_id
_entity_poly.type
_entity_poly.pdbx_seq_one_letter_code
_entity_poly.pdbx_strand_id
1 'polypeptide(L)'
;MDYQHIHFLVNLVQSYYPESLGLALIVNAPWLFNSCWQIIKRWLDPVVESKVQFIKKLNDLTKFIDLSNTPKRLNGNNPDFKYIPPAEQDNIMSSAFRDDFYGHEQARENHELASINYLRITLEWAQKKHDKHILEERKKAMKELQDAYEQLIPYISARTHYHRNGFIHEPIFDIAYEKIQ
;
A
#
# COMPACT_ATOMS: atom_id res chain seq x y z
N MET A 1 17.77 13.49 -23.27
CA MET A 1 17.77 12.80 -21.96
C MET A 1 18.15 13.84 -20.93
N ASP A 2 17.38 13.97 -19.86
CA ASP A 2 17.65 14.94 -18.80
C ASP A 2 18.75 14.41 -17.87
N TYR A 3 20.01 14.71 -18.23
CA TYR A 3 21.18 14.24 -17.50
C TYR A 3 21.34 14.87 -16.12
N GLN A 4 20.77 16.06 -15.90
CA GLN A 4 20.84 16.74 -14.60
C GLN A 4 20.01 15.98 -13.56
N HIS A 5 18.79 15.59 -13.92
CA HIS A 5 17.94 14.79 -13.04
C HIS A 5 18.55 13.41 -12.76
N ILE A 6 19.13 12.75 -13.76
CA ILE A 6 19.79 11.45 -13.57
C ILE A 6 20.99 11.58 -12.62
N HIS A 7 21.84 12.59 -12.83
CA HIS A 7 22.99 12.83 -11.96
C HIS A 7 22.56 13.12 -10.51
N PHE A 8 21.50 13.89 -10.32
CA PHE A 8 20.90 14.11 -9.00
C PHE A 8 20.43 12.80 -8.35
N LEU A 9 19.69 11.96 -9.09
CA LEU A 9 19.19 10.67 -8.57
C LEU A 9 20.33 9.72 -8.20
N VAL A 10 21.38 9.66 -9.03
CA VAL A 10 22.58 8.85 -8.75
C VAL A 10 23.24 9.30 -7.46
N ASN A 11 23.47 10.61 -7.30
CA ASN A 11 24.04 11.17 -6.07
C ASN A 11 23.17 10.94 -4.85
N LEU A 12 21.84 11.05 -4.99
CA LEU A 12 20.89 10.80 -3.91
C LEU A 12 20.98 9.36 -3.41
N VAL A 13 20.92 8.37 -4.32
CA VAL A 13 20.99 6.96 -3.95
C VAL A 13 22.34 6.63 -3.32
N GLN A 14 23.45 7.12 -3.87
CA GLN A 14 24.78 6.84 -3.33
C GLN A 14 25.01 7.50 -1.96
N SER A 15 24.47 8.69 -1.72
CA SER A 15 24.71 9.43 -0.47
C SER A 15 23.78 9.01 0.67
N TYR A 16 22.51 8.74 0.37
CA TYR A 16 21.48 8.47 1.39
C TYR A 16 21.06 7.01 1.50
N TYR A 17 21.37 6.19 0.49
CA TYR A 17 21.07 4.75 0.49
C TYR A 17 22.30 3.92 0.07
N PRO A 18 23.48 4.15 0.69
CA PRO A 18 24.68 3.40 0.36
C PRO A 18 24.44 1.90 0.56
N GLU A 19 25.04 1.09 -0.31
CA GLU A 19 24.99 -0.38 -0.27
C GLU A 19 23.59 -1.02 -0.34
N SER A 20 22.53 -0.22 -0.53
CA SER A 20 21.14 -0.72 -0.60
C SER A 20 20.83 -1.41 -1.94
N LEU A 21 21.60 -1.13 -2.99
CA LEU A 21 21.46 -1.79 -4.28
C LEU A 21 22.16 -3.15 -4.26
N GLY A 22 21.41 -4.24 -4.45
CA GLY A 22 21.95 -5.58 -4.67
C GLY A 22 22.36 -5.84 -6.12
N LEU A 23 21.42 -5.64 -7.06
CA LEU A 23 21.57 -5.92 -8.49
C LEU A 23 20.65 -4.98 -9.29
N ALA A 24 21.13 -4.43 -10.40
CA ALA A 24 20.34 -3.65 -11.34
C ALA A 24 20.31 -4.33 -12.72
N LEU A 25 19.13 -4.80 -13.13
CA LEU A 25 18.95 -5.49 -14.40
C LEU A 25 18.35 -4.53 -15.43
N ILE A 26 19.11 -4.22 -16.48
CA ILE A 26 18.62 -3.42 -17.61
C ILE A 26 18.22 -4.36 -18.74
N VAL A 27 16.92 -4.51 -18.95
CA VAL A 27 16.34 -5.48 -19.88
C VAL A 27 15.94 -4.81 -21.19
N ASN A 28 16.24 -5.44 -22.33
CA ASN A 28 15.89 -4.96 -23.68
C ASN A 28 16.36 -3.51 -23.96
N ALA A 29 17.56 -3.15 -23.47
CA ALA A 29 18.13 -1.83 -23.73
C ALA A 29 18.35 -1.61 -25.24
N PRO A 30 17.85 -0.51 -25.83
CA PRO A 30 18.11 -0.20 -27.22
C PRO A 30 19.59 0.12 -27.43
N TRP A 31 20.10 -0.08 -28.64
CA TRP A 31 21.54 0.12 -28.95
C TRP A 31 22.05 1.53 -28.57
N LEU A 32 21.20 2.56 -28.69
CA LEU A 32 21.52 3.95 -28.34
C LEU A 32 21.74 4.14 -26.81
N PHE A 33 21.19 3.26 -25.98
CA PHE A 33 21.37 3.32 -24.53
C PHE A 33 22.84 3.14 -24.13
N ASN A 34 23.64 2.40 -24.92
CA ASN A 34 25.06 2.24 -24.66
C ASN A 34 25.79 3.58 -24.55
N SER A 35 25.46 4.55 -25.41
CA SER A 35 26.06 5.89 -25.38
C SER A 35 25.71 6.65 -24.11
N CYS A 36 24.45 6.55 -23.68
CA CYS A 36 23.98 7.18 -22.44
C CYS A 36 24.64 6.53 -21.21
N TRP A 37 24.77 5.20 -21.22
CA TRP A 37 25.43 4.44 -20.17
C TRP A 37 26.90 4.84 -19.99
N GLN A 38 27.64 5.14 -21.06
CA GLN A 38 29.03 5.60 -20.94
C GLN A 38 29.18 6.93 -20.17
N ILE A 39 28.12 7.75 -20.16
CA ILE A 39 28.07 8.99 -19.39
C ILE A 39 27.68 8.67 -17.94
N ILE A 40 26.58 7.93 -17.75
CA ILE A 40 26.03 7.59 -16.42
C ILE A 40 27.05 6.82 -15.58
N LYS A 41 27.75 5.85 -16.15
CA LYS A 41 28.72 5.02 -15.42
C LYS A 41 29.83 5.83 -14.76
N ARG A 42 30.20 7.00 -15.31
CA ARG A 42 31.23 7.88 -14.74
C ARG A 42 30.80 8.54 -13.43
N TRP A 43 29.51 8.54 -13.15
CA TRP A 43 28.94 9.07 -11.91
C TRP A 43 28.76 7.99 -10.85
N LEU A 44 28.81 6.72 -11.24
CA LEU A 44 28.63 5.59 -10.34
C LEU A 44 29.95 5.21 -9.69
N ASP A 45 29.89 4.89 -8.39
CA ASP A 45 30.99 4.20 -7.72
C ASP A 45 31.24 2.82 -8.37
N PRO A 46 32.49 2.34 -8.48
CA PRO A 46 32.81 1.06 -9.11
C PRO A 46 32.03 -0.14 -8.55
N VAL A 47 31.70 -0.14 -7.25
CA VAL A 47 30.91 -1.21 -6.63
C VAL A 47 29.48 -1.19 -7.16
N VAL A 48 28.88 -0.01 -7.34
CA VAL A 48 27.53 0.15 -7.89
C VAL A 48 27.53 -0.17 -9.39
N GLU A 49 28.54 0.28 -10.14
CA GLU A 49 28.69 -0.03 -11.57
C GLU A 49 28.73 -1.55 -11.79
N SER A 50 29.51 -2.28 -10.98
CA SER A 50 29.65 -3.75 -11.10
C SER A 50 28.34 -4.53 -10.91
N LYS A 51 27.36 -3.93 -10.23
CA LYS A 51 26.03 -4.50 -9.98
C LYS A 51 25.06 -4.27 -11.13
N VAL A 52 25.41 -3.51 -12.16
CA VAL A 52 24.54 -3.27 -13.33
C VAL A 52 24.78 -4.35 -14.39
N GLN A 53 23.71 -5.07 -14.74
CA GLN A 53 23.74 -6.16 -15.71
C GLN A 53 22.78 -5.88 -16.87
N PHE A 54 23.27 -6.04 -18.09
CA PHE A 54 22.50 -5.83 -19.31
C PHE A 54 21.95 -7.14 -19.86
N ILE A 55 20.64 -7.26 -19.94
CA ILE A 55 19.94 -8.45 -20.42
C ILE A 55 19.44 -8.19 -21.85
N LYS A 56 20.13 -8.80 -22.83
CA LYS A 56 19.80 -8.67 -24.26
C LYS A 56 18.74 -9.67 -24.72
N LYS A 57 18.80 -10.91 -24.22
CA LYS A 57 17.81 -11.96 -24.50
C LYS A 57 16.97 -12.15 -23.25
N LEU A 58 15.66 -12.05 -23.37
CA LEU A 58 14.75 -12.20 -22.23
C LEU A 58 14.93 -13.55 -21.51
N ASN A 59 15.31 -14.62 -22.22
CA ASN A 59 15.62 -15.91 -21.60
C ASN A 59 16.78 -15.83 -20.58
N ASP A 60 17.73 -14.91 -20.74
CA ASP A 60 18.82 -14.72 -19.79
C ASP A 60 18.35 -14.10 -18.46
N LEU A 61 17.16 -13.49 -18.41
CA LEU A 61 16.57 -12.96 -17.17
C LEU A 61 16.33 -14.07 -16.14
N THR A 62 16.06 -15.29 -16.61
CA THR A 62 15.83 -16.48 -15.78
C THR A 62 17.02 -16.87 -14.90
N LYS A 63 18.24 -16.40 -15.24
CA LYS A 63 19.43 -16.58 -14.42
C LYS A 63 19.38 -15.79 -13.11
N PHE A 64 18.51 -14.78 -13.04
CA PHE A 64 18.41 -13.86 -11.91
C PHE A 64 17.06 -13.93 -11.21
N ILE A 65 15.97 -14.19 -11.96
CA ILE A 65 14.60 -14.21 -11.43
C ILE A 65 13.89 -15.44 -11.99
N ASP A 66 13.26 -16.23 -11.12
CA ASP A 66 12.45 -17.39 -11.54
C ASP A 66 11.32 -16.99 -12.49
N LEU A 67 11.00 -17.88 -13.43
CA LEU A 67 9.92 -17.66 -14.40
C LEU A 67 8.56 -17.45 -13.72
N SER A 68 8.32 -18.11 -12.58
CA SER A 68 7.09 -17.94 -11.78
C SER A 68 6.93 -16.52 -11.22
N ASN A 69 8.04 -15.82 -10.99
CA ASN A 69 8.04 -14.46 -10.43
C ASN A 69 8.22 -13.39 -11.51
N THR A 70 8.68 -13.77 -12.70
CA THR A 70 8.89 -12.88 -13.84
C THR A 70 7.56 -12.54 -14.53
N PRO A 71 7.25 -11.26 -14.79
CA PRO A 71 6.02 -10.86 -15.47
C PRO A 71 5.91 -11.38 -16.91
N LYS A 72 4.69 -11.60 -17.39
CA LYS A 72 4.39 -12.06 -18.77
C LYS A 72 4.97 -11.14 -19.85
N ARG A 73 4.95 -9.82 -19.68
CA ARG A 73 5.58 -8.86 -20.62
C ARG A 73 7.09 -9.06 -20.78
N LEU A 74 7.73 -9.76 -19.85
CA LEU A 74 9.15 -10.14 -19.88
C LEU A 74 9.34 -11.64 -20.15
N ASN A 75 8.36 -12.30 -20.80
CA ASN A 75 8.33 -13.73 -21.11
C ASN A 75 8.34 -14.66 -19.89
N GLY A 76 7.87 -14.20 -18.73
CA GLY A 76 7.65 -15.05 -17.56
C GLY A 76 6.22 -15.57 -17.43
N ASN A 77 5.93 -16.22 -16.31
CA ASN A 77 4.63 -16.82 -16.00
C ASN A 77 3.78 -15.98 -15.03
N ASN A 78 4.39 -15.01 -14.34
CA ASN A 78 3.69 -14.13 -13.41
C ASN A 78 2.75 -13.19 -14.21
N PRO A 79 1.45 -13.09 -13.88
CA PRO A 79 0.57 -12.12 -14.50
C PRO A 79 1.16 -10.69 -14.45
N ASP A 80 1.00 -9.94 -15.54
CA ASP A 80 1.39 -8.54 -15.54
C ASP A 80 0.51 -7.73 -14.57
N PHE A 81 1.13 -6.78 -13.90
CA PHE A 81 0.41 -5.84 -13.05
C PHE A 81 -0.62 -5.07 -13.89
N LYS A 82 -1.89 -5.14 -13.47
CA LYS A 82 -2.98 -4.39 -14.07
C LYS A 82 -3.62 -3.55 -12.98
N TYR A 83 -3.46 -2.23 -13.07
CA TYR A 83 -4.15 -1.32 -12.16
C TYR A 83 -5.66 -1.36 -12.39
N ILE A 84 -6.41 -1.55 -11.30
CA ILE A 84 -7.87 -1.45 -11.28
C ILE A 84 -8.22 -0.08 -10.69
N PRO A 85 -8.71 0.87 -11.51
CA PRO A 85 -9.06 2.20 -11.03
C PRO A 85 -10.24 2.15 -10.06
N PRO A 86 -10.45 3.22 -9.27
CA PRO A 86 -11.62 3.35 -8.42
C PRO A 86 -12.94 3.20 -9.21
N ALA A 87 -13.91 2.50 -8.61
CA ALA A 87 -15.26 2.36 -9.15
C ALA A 87 -16.11 3.58 -8.80
N GLU A 88 -17.32 3.68 -9.37
CA GLU A 88 -18.26 4.75 -9.06
C GLU A 88 -18.58 4.82 -7.55
N GLN A 89 -18.77 3.68 -6.89
CA GLN A 89 -19.01 3.65 -5.45
C GLN A 89 -17.84 4.21 -4.63
N ASP A 90 -16.59 4.01 -5.09
CA ASP A 90 -15.41 4.60 -4.44
C ASP A 90 -15.45 6.13 -4.54
N ASN A 91 -15.96 6.67 -5.66
CA ASN A 91 -16.10 8.11 -5.84
C ASN A 91 -17.20 8.68 -4.92
N ILE A 92 -18.30 7.95 -4.72
CA ILE A 92 -19.38 8.34 -3.79
C ILE A 92 -18.85 8.36 -2.34
N MET A 93 -18.11 7.33 -1.93
CA MET A 93 -17.46 7.33 -0.61
C MET A 93 -16.45 8.46 -0.47
N SER A 94 -15.67 8.74 -1.52
CA SER A 94 -14.74 9.86 -1.55
C SER A 94 -15.43 11.23 -1.48
N SER A 95 -16.64 11.40 -2.05
CA SER A 95 -17.42 12.62 -1.85
C SER A 95 -17.91 12.77 -0.42
N ALA A 96 -18.33 11.70 0.25
CA ALA A 96 -18.71 11.77 1.66
C ALA A 96 -17.55 12.30 2.53
N PHE A 97 -16.34 11.81 2.30
CA PHE A 97 -15.14 12.35 2.96
C PHE A 97 -14.87 13.83 2.65
N ARG A 98 -14.96 14.24 1.39
CA ARG A 98 -14.59 15.60 0.97
C ARG A 98 -15.63 16.65 1.35
N ASP A 99 -16.91 16.30 1.26
CA ASP A 99 -18.00 17.27 1.18
C ASP A 99 -18.81 17.34 2.49
N ASP A 100 -18.85 16.28 3.30
CA ASP A 100 -19.61 16.22 4.56
C ASP A 100 -18.71 16.33 5.80
N PHE A 101 -18.24 17.55 6.07
CA PHE A 101 -17.39 17.83 7.22
C PHE A 101 -18.10 17.61 8.56
N TYR A 102 -19.39 17.96 8.66
CA TYR A 102 -20.14 17.85 9.92
C TYR A 102 -20.42 16.39 10.27
N GLY A 103 -20.85 15.58 9.29
CA GLY A 103 -21.05 14.15 9.50
C GLY A 103 -19.74 13.43 9.86
N HIS A 104 -18.62 13.83 9.24
CA HIS A 104 -17.30 13.30 9.60
C HIS A 104 -16.95 13.59 11.07
N GLU A 105 -17.04 14.85 11.51
CA GLU A 105 -16.70 15.21 12.90
C GLU A 105 -17.63 14.50 13.89
N GLN A 106 -18.95 14.41 13.61
CA GLN A 106 -19.88 13.67 14.46
C GLN A 106 -19.56 12.17 14.54
N ALA A 107 -19.26 11.53 13.41
CA ALA A 107 -18.89 10.11 13.37
C ALA A 107 -17.58 9.86 14.13
N ARG A 108 -16.63 10.79 14.03
CA ARG A 108 -15.37 10.75 14.76
C ARG A 108 -15.60 10.88 16.27
N GLU A 109 -16.39 11.85 16.72
CA GLU A 109 -16.74 12.00 18.14
C GLU A 109 -17.45 10.76 18.69
N ASN A 110 -18.41 10.21 17.95
CA ASN A 110 -19.12 8.99 18.33
C ASN A 110 -18.15 7.80 18.51
N HIS A 111 -17.22 7.64 17.57
CA HIS A 111 -16.20 6.59 17.64
C HIS A 111 -15.23 6.81 18.82
N GLU A 112 -14.83 8.05 19.09
CA GLU A 112 -13.97 8.39 20.23
C GLU A 112 -14.66 8.07 21.56
N LEU A 113 -15.90 8.50 21.74
CA LEU A 113 -16.70 8.21 22.94
C LEU A 113 -16.91 6.69 23.14
N ALA A 114 -17.24 5.96 22.07
CA ALA A 114 -17.39 4.51 22.12
C ALA A 114 -16.06 3.81 22.47
N SER A 115 -14.93 4.31 21.94
CA SER A 115 -13.59 3.80 22.23
C SER A 115 -13.22 3.99 23.70
N ILE A 116 -13.48 5.18 24.24
CA ILE A 116 -13.26 5.51 25.66
C ILE A 116 -14.12 4.62 26.55
N ASN A 117 -15.40 4.44 26.22
CA ASN A 117 -16.30 3.58 26.99
C ASN A 117 -15.84 2.11 26.99
N TYR A 118 -15.51 1.57 25.82
CA TYR A 118 -15.00 0.20 25.69
C TYR A 118 -13.69 -0.01 26.46
N LEU A 119 -12.76 0.96 26.39
CA LEU A 119 -11.51 0.91 27.14
C LEU A 119 -11.76 0.94 28.65
N ARG A 120 -12.63 1.83 29.12
CA ARG A 120 -13.03 1.94 30.54
C ARG A 120 -13.56 0.61 31.07
N ILE A 121 -14.51 -0.01 30.37
CA ILE A 121 -15.10 -1.30 30.78
C ILE A 121 -14.06 -2.43 30.69
N THR A 122 -13.20 -2.43 29.68
CA THR A 122 -12.12 -3.42 29.55
C THR A 122 -11.13 -3.34 30.71
N LEU A 123 -10.78 -2.12 31.15
CA LEU A 123 -9.93 -1.92 32.33
C LEU A 123 -10.61 -2.42 33.61
N GLU A 124 -11.90 -2.13 33.78
CA GLU A 124 -12.68 -2.63 34.93
C GLU A 124 -12.75 -4.16 34.97
N TRP A 125 -12.99 -4.79 33.80
CA TRP A 125 -13.00 -6.24 33.64
C TRP A 125 -11.66 -6.88 34.00
N ALA A 126 -10.55 -6.27 33.59
CA ALA A 126 -9.21 -6.73 33.91
C ALA A 126 -8.91 -6.61 35.43
N GLN A 127 -9.31 -5.49 36.05
CA GLN A 127 -9.09 -5.27 37.49
C GLN A 127 -9.91 -6.23 38.36
N LYS A 128 -11.15 -6.55 37.98
CA LYS A 128 -12.03 -7.47 38.72
C LYS A 128 -11.82 -8.95 38.38
N LYS A 129 -10.62 -9.34 37.92
CA LYS A 129 -10.26 -10.74 37.60
C LYS A 129 -11.23 -11.43 36.64
N HIS A 130 -11.61 -10.72 35.58
CA HIS A 130 -12.45 -11.25 34.49
C HIS A 130 -13.88 -11.63 34.91
N ASP A 131 -14.52 -10.75 35.69
CA ASP A 131 -15.91 -10.90 36.10
C ASP A 131 -16.87 -11.12 34.90
N LYS A 132 -17.82 -12.06 35.04
CA LYS A 132 -18.75 -12.45 33.97
C LYS A 132 -19.78 -11.38 33.63
N HIS A 133 -20.23 -10.59 34.59
CA HIS A 133 -21.19 -9.50 34.33
C HIS A 133 -20.54 -8.40 33.51
N ILE A 134 -19.32 -8.00 33.90
CA ILE A 134 -18.56 -6.98 33.16
C ILE A 134 -18.17 -7.48 31.78
N LEU A 135 -17.95 -8.79 31.60
CA LEU A 135 -17.73 -9.36 30.28
C LEU A 135 -18.93 -9.13 29.34
N GLU A 136 -20.16 -9.24 29.82
CA GLU A 136 -21.36 -8.95 29.02
C GLU A 136 -21.50 -7.47 28.69
N GLU A 137 -21.20 -6.57 29.65
CA GLU A 137 -21.14 -5.13 29.38
C GLU A 137 -20.05 -4.78 28.36
N ARG A 138 -18.89 -5.42 28.45
CA ARG A 138 -17.78 -5.26 27.52
C ARG A 138 -18.17 -5.68 26.10
N LYS A 139 -18.92 -6.78 25.96
CA LYS A 139 -19.43 -7.23 24.65
C LYS A 139 -20.39 -6.20 24.04
N LYS A 140 -21.26 -5.57 24.85
CA LYS A 140 -22.14 -4.49 24.40
C LYS A 140 -21.34 -3.28 23.93
N ALA A 141 -20.39 -2.82 24.74
CA ALA A 141 -19.53 -1.69 24.38
C ALA A 141 -18.64 -1.98 23.15
N MET A 142 -18.21 -3.22 22.98
CA MET A 142 -17.50 -3.66 21.76
C MET A 142 -18.40 -3.53 20.52
N LYS A 143 -19.69 -3.89 20.65
CA LYS A 143 -20.65 -3.73 19.56
C LYS A 143 -20.93 -2.26 19.25
N GLU A 144 -21.11 -1.42 20.27
CA GLU A 144 -21.23 0.04 20.11
C GLU A 144 -20.01 0.64 19.40
N LEU A 145 -18.80 0.22 19.78
CA LEU A 145 -17.57 0.65 19.12
C LEU A 145 -17.52 0.20 17.65
N GLN A 146 -17.90 -1.03 17.36
CA GLN A 146 -17.98 -1.53 15.98
C GLN A 146 -18.98 -0.69 15.16
N ASP A 147 -20.17 -0.43 15.70
CA ASP A 147 -21.21 0.33 15.02
C ASP A 147 -20.77 1.79 14.77
N ALA A 148 -20.06 2.39 15.73
CA ALA A 148 -19.48 3.72 15.56
C ALA A 148 -18.35 3.73 14.50
N TYR A 149 -17.52 2.69 14.45
CA TYR A 149 -16.48 2.55 13.42
C TYR A 149 -17.08 2.37 12.02
N GLU A 150 -18.17 1.61 11.90
CA GLU A 150 -18.93 1.47 10.65
C GLU A 150 -19.53 2.78 10.15
N GLN A 151 -19.83 3.74 11.05
CA GLN A 151 -20.28 5.08 10.66
C GLN A 151 -19.12 5.98 10.25
N LEU A 152 -17.94 5.77 10.85
CA LEU A 152 -16.74 6.58 10.57
C LEU A 152 -16.05 6.16 9.26
N ILE A 153 -16.10 4.88 8.89
CA ILE A 153 -15.32 4.35 7.76
C ILE A 153 -15.51 5.10 6.42
N PRO A 154 -16.72 5.60 6.02
CA PRO A 154 -16.90 6.39 4.80
C PRO A 154 -16.07 7.66 4.74
N TYR A 155 -15.67 8.19 5.90
CA TYR A 155 -14.93 9.43 6.02
C TYR A 155 -13.42 9.23 6.18
N ILE A 156 -12.92 8.01 6.40
CA ILE A 156 -11.48 7.82 6.68
C ILE A 156 -10.79 6.85 5.73
N SER A 157 -11.55 6.06 4.97
CA SER A 157 -10.97 5.04 4.10
C SER A 157 -11.87 4.69 2.92
N ALA A 158 -11.27 4.10 1.90
CA ALA A 158 -11.94 3.56 0.73
C ALA A 158 -11.19 2.30 0.27
N ARG A 159 -11.81 1.51 -0.62
CA ARG A 159 -11.17 0.34 -1.22
C ARG A 159 -9.88 0.74 -1.92
N THR A 160 -8.79 0.04 -1.61
CA THR A 160 -7.51 0.17 -2.31
C THR A 160 -7.54 -0.66 -3.59
N HIS A 161 -6.48 -0.56 -4.39
CA HIS A 161 -6.30 -1.48 -5.52
C HIS A 161 -6.34 -2.95 -5.07
N TYR A 162 -5.80 -3.27 -3.90
CA TYR A 162 -5.75 -4.63 -3.33
C TYR A 162 -7.12 -5.15 -2.87
N HIS A 163 -8.02 -4.25 -2.49
CA HIS A 163 -9.42 -4.61 -2.22
C HIS A 163 -10.16 -4.88 -3.54
N ARG A 164 -10.00 -3.99 -4.53
CA ARG A 164 -10.66 -4.12 -5.84
C ARG A 164 -10.22 -5.33 -6.65
N ASN A 165 -8.97 -5.76 -6.50
CA ASN A 165 -8.42 -6.91 -7.21
C ASN A 165 -8.57 -8.25 -6.44
N GLY A 166 -9.18 -8.22 -5.25
CA GLY A 166 -9.48 -9.40 -4.45
C GLY A 166 -8.29 -10.01 -3.68
N PHE A 167 -7.13 -9.35 -3.64
CA PHE A 167 -5.97 -9.84 -2.86
C PHE A 167 -6.15 -9.65 -1.35
N ILE A 168 -6.83 -8.56 -0.95
CA ILE A 168 -7.19 -8.29 0.44
C ILE A 168 -8.71 -8.23 0.53
N HIS A 169 -9.26 -8.91 1.51
CA HIS A 169 -10.68 -8.86 1.82
C HIS A 169 -10.88 -8.33 3.23
N GLU A 170 -11.53 -7.18 3.33
CA GLU A 170 -11.87 -6.53 4.59
C GLU A 170 -13.40 -6.35 4.64
N PRO A 171 -14.12 -7.16 5.43
CA PRO A 171 -15.60 -7.18 5.45
C PRO A 171 -16.24 -5.83 5.77
N ILE A 172 -15.52 -4.95 6.48
CA ILE A 172 -15.98 -3.59 6.80
C ILE A 172 -16.31 -2.79 5.53
N PHE A 173 -15.60 -3.02 4.42
CA PHE A 173 -15.90 -2.34 3.16
C PHE A 173 -17.07 -2.92 2.40
N ASP A 174 -17.53 -4.13 2.72
CA ASP A 174 -18.78 -4.61 2.14
C ASP A 174 -19.96 -3.93 2.85
N ILE A 175 -19.91 -3.88 4.18
CA ILE A 175 -20.90 -3.18 5.01
C ILE A 175 -20.96 -1.69 4.68
N ALA A 176 -19.81 -1.02 4.59
CA ALA A 176 -19.75 0.42 4.34
C ALA A 176 -20.31 0.80 2.97
N TYR A 177 -19.99 0.02 1.94
CA TYR A 177 -20.41 0.31 0.58
C TYR A 177 -21.88 -0.05 0.33
N GLU A 178 -22.45 -1.02 1.06
CA GLU A 178 -23.89 -1.29 1.06
C GLU A 178 -24.71 -0.11 1.60
N LYS A 179 -24.19 0.63 2.60
CA LYS A 179 -24.87 1.78 3.21
C LYS A 179 -24.85 3.06 2.34
N ILE A 180 -24.03 3.08 1.28
CA ILE A 180 -23.81 4.24 0.41
C ILE A 180 -24.61 4.13 -0.91
N GLN A 181 -25.21 2.96 -1.20
CA GLN A 181 -26.12 2.74 -2.34
C GLN A 181 -27.52 3.30 -2.08
#